data_AF-A0A2P2PTJ6-F1
#
_entry.id   AF-A0A2P2PTJ6-F1
#
_cell.length_a   1.000
_cell.length_b   1.000
_cell.length_c   1.000
_cell.angle_alpha   90.00
_cell.angle_beta   90.00
_cell.angle_gamma   90.00
#
_symmetry.space_group_name_H-M   'P 1'
#
loop_
_entity.id
_entity.type
_entity.pdbx_description
1 polymer ?
#
loop_
_entity_poly.entity_id
_entity_poly.type
_entity_poly.pdbx_seq_one_letter_code
_entity_poly.pdbx_strand_id
1 'polypeptide(L)'
;MMPLSYEVSGVHVTSIDGQQPVPISTLISALASATPEKRTVMLGEHLYPLVKCIEPDNAGKVTGMLLEMDQTEVLHLIESPDALKEKVAEAKEVLEEANATNLGD
;
A
#
# COMPACT_ATOMS: atom_id res chain seq x y z
N MET A 1 -2.77 50.10 1.33
CA MET A 1 -2.29 49.05 2.24
C MET A 1 -3.42 48.03 2.37
N MET A 2 -3.12 46.75 2.15
CA MET A 2 -4.11 45.68 1.90
C MET A 2 -4.90 45.26 3.15
N PRO A 3 -6.11 44.71 2.97
CA PRO A 3 -6.45 43.43 3.58
C PRO A 3 -7.00 42.48 2.52
N LEU A 4 -6.25 41.42 2.22
CA LEU A 4 -6.79 40.25 1.52
C LEU A 4 -6.69 39.08 2.49
N SER A 5 -7.77 38.88 3.25
CA SER A 5 -8.07 37.60 3.87
C SER A 5 -8.55 36.69 2.73
N TYR A 6 -7.64 35.85 2.25
CA TYR A 6 -8.00 34.77 1.33
C TYR A 6 -8.56 33.62 2.18
N GLU A 7 -9.90 33.60 2.28
CA GLU A 7 -10.68 32.39 2.56
C GLU A 7 -10.32 31.33 1.52
N VAL A 8 -9.64 30.27 1.94
CA VAL A 8 -9.67 29.00 1.22
C VAL A 8 -10.42 27.99 2.07
N SER A 9 -11.68 27.80 1.69
CA SER A 9 -12.50 26.67 2.08
C SER A 9 -11.77 25.37 1.76
N GLY A 10 -11.66 24.48 2.75
CA GLY A 10 -11.01 23.19 2.57
C GLY A 10 -11.09 22.29 3.81
N VAL A 11 -12.30 22.09 4.33
CA VAL A 11 -12.76 20.92 5.10
C VAL A 11 -12.00 20.56 6.41
N HIS A 12 -12.71 20.83 7.49
CA HIS A 12 -12.69 20.16 8.79
C HIS A 12 -12.42 18.64 8.71
N VAL A 13 -11.51 18.12 9.54
CA VAL A 13 -11.79 16.93 10.39
C VAL A 13 -10.92 16.95 11.65
N THR A 14 -11.62 17.12 12.77
CA THR A 14 -11.20 16.66 14.10
C THR A 14 -11.34 15.13 14.20
N SER A 15 -10.94 14.55 15.33
CA SER A 15 -11.18 13.16 15.79
C SER A 15 -10.12 12.15 15.36
N ILE A 16 -9.24 11.63 16.23
CA ILE A 16 -9.46 10.66 17.33
C ILE A 16 -10.43 9.50 17.01
N ASP A 17 -9.87 8.29 17.15
CA ASP A 17 -10.48 6.99 17.42
C ASP A 17 -11.38 6.30 16.36
N GLY A 18 -11.08 5.01 16.14
CA GLY A 18 -12.05 4.03 15.63
C GLY A 18 -12.08 3.79 14.12
N GLN A 19 -11.52 2.64 13.71
CA GLN A 19 -11.96 1.77 12.60
C GLN A 19 -12.98 2.38 11.60
N GLN A 20 -12.50 3.18 10.65
CA GLN A 20 -13.21 3.42 9.40
C GLN A 20 -12.22 3.23 8.25
N PRO A 21 -12.60 2.56 7.14
CA PRO A 21 -11.74 2.45 5.97
C PRO A 21 -11.39 3.86 5.50
N VAL A 22 -10.14 4.23 5.69
CA VAL A 22 -9.61 5.55 5.35
C VAL A 22 -9.90 5.81 3.88
N PRO A 23 -10.57 6.91 3.52
CA PRO A 23 -10.82 7.21 2.11
C PRO A 23 -9.49 7.47 1.42
N ILE A 24 -9.33 7.00 0.18
CA ILE A 24 -8.09 7.13 -0.60
C ILE A 24 -7.60 8.59 -0.66
N SER A 25 -8.51 9.56 -0.63
CA SER A 25 -8.14 10.99 -0.55
C SER A 25 -7.35 11.36 0.71
N THR A 26 -7.72 10.81 1.88
CA THR A 26 -6.97 10.99 3.13
C THR A 26 -5.64 10.24 3.09
N LEU A 27 -5.60 9.07 2.44
CA LEU A 27 -4.33 8.37 2.19
C LEU A 27 -3.40 9.25 1.36
N ILE A 28 -3.83 9.85 0.25
CA ILE A 28 -2.97 10.67 -0.62
C ILE A 28 -2.40 11.88 0.16
N SER A 29 -3.22 12.56 0.97
CA SER A 29 -2.73 13.67 1.82
C SER A 29 -1.79 13.19 2.94
N ALA A 30 -2.10 12.05 3.58
CA ALA A 30 -1.24 11.47 4.60
C ALA A 30 0.08 10.99 4.01
N LEU A 31 0.05 10.35 2.84
CA LEU A 31 1.20 9.98 2.04
C LEU A 31 2.04 11.23 1.77
N ALA A 32 1.48 12.35 1.30
CA ALA A 32 2.27 13.57 1.05
C ALA A 32 3.06 14.06 2.28
N SER A 33 2.53 13.92 3.49
CA SER A 33 3.20 14.33 4.74
C SER A 33 3.97 13.21 5.45
N ALA A 34 3.83 11.96 5.04
CA ALA A 34 4.39 10.79 5.70
C ALA A 34 5.84 10.51 5.26
N THR A 35 6.59 9.83 6.13
CA THR A 35 7.88 9.26 5.76
C THR A 35 7.71 8.15 4.72
N PRO A 36 8.71 7.90 3.87
CA PRO A 36 8.63 6.85 2.83
C PRO A 36 8.21 5.50 3.41
N GLU A 37 8.75 5.12 4.56
CA GLU A 37 8.39 3.87 5.25
C GLU A 37 6.92 3.82 5.68
N LYS A 38 6.39 4.93 6.19
CA LYS A 38 4.98 5.02 6.59
C LYS A 38 4.04 4.97 5.38
N ARG A 39 4.48 5.47 4.22
CA ARG A 39 3.73 5.34 2.96
C ARG A 39 3.58 3.89 2.55
N THR A 40 4.68 3.15 2.59
CA THR A 40 4.69 1.73 2.24
C THR A 40 3.78 0.93 3.17
N VAL A 41 3.82 1.20 4.48
CA VAL A 41 2.91 0.59 5.45
C VAL A 41 1.44 0.86 5.09
N MET A 42 1.11 2.11 4.76
CA MET A 42 -0.25 2.48 4.35
C MET A 42 -0.70 1.79 3.07
N LEU A 43 0.17 1.67 2.05
CA LEU A 43 -0.16 0.91 0.84
C LEU A 43 -0.32 -0.58 1.14
N GLY A 44 0.52 -1.13 2.01
CA GLY A 44 0.46 -2.52 2.45
C GLY A 44 -0.87 -2.90 3.11
N GLU A 45 -1.44 -2.02 3.94
CA GLU A 45 -2.75 -2.28 4.55
C GLU A 45 -3.88 -2.41 3.52
N HIS A 46 -3.74 -1.75 2.37
CA HIS A 46 -4.69 -1.86 1.26
C HIS A 46 -4.36 -3.00 0.29
N LEU A 47 -3.08 -3.28 0.05
CA LEU A 47 -2.61 -4.34 -0.84
C LEU A 47 -2.81 -5.74 -0.23
N TYR A 48 -2.53 -5.89 1.06
CA TYR A 48 -2.59 -7.17 1.78
C TYR A 48 -3.92 -7.92 1.63
N PRO A 49 -5.11 -7.31 1.84
CA PRO A 49 -6.37 -8.03 1.67
C PRO A 49 -6.61 -8.49 0.23
N LEU A 50 -6.12 -7.75 -0.77
CA LEU A 50 -6.23 -8.13 -2.18
C LEU A 50 -5.33 -9.35 -2.48
N VAL A 51 -4.07 -9.30 -2.05
CA VAL A 51 -3.13 -10.44 -2.19
C VAL A 51 -3.66 -11.66 -1.45
N LYS A 52 -4.17 -11.50 -0.22
CA LYS A 52 -4.71 -12.59 0.59
C LYS A 52 -5.92 -13.27 -0.06
N CYS A 53 -6.69 -12.55 -0.88
CA CYS A 53 -7.80 -13.14 -1.62
C CYS A 53 -7.33 -14.04 -2.78
N ILE A 54 -6.12 -13.78 -3.31
CA ILE A 54 -5.51 -14.53 -4.41
C ILE A 54 -4.64 -15.68 -3.85
N GLU A 55 -3.77 -15.36 -2.91
CA GLU A 55 -2.76 -16.25 -2.34
C GLU A 55 -2.75 -16.12 -0.80
N PRO A 56 -3.69 -16.78 -0.09
CA PRO A 56 -3.80 -16.67 1.37
C PRO A 56 -2.64 -17.34 2.12
N ASP A 57 -1.98 -18.32 1.51
CA ASP A 57 -0.92 -19.13 2.13
C ASP A 57 0.36 -18.31 2.33
N ASN A 58 0.74 -17.54 1.30
CA ASN A 58 1.96 -16.73 1.29
C ASN A 58 1.68 -15.22 1.27
N ALA A 59 0.44 -14.80 1.58
CA ALA A 59 0.00 -13.41 1.47
C ALA A 59 0.94 -12.41 2.14
N GLY A 60 1.41 -12.70 3.35
CA GLY A 60 2.29 -11.81 4.10
C GLY A 60 3.67 -11.66 3.47
N LYS A 61 4.26 -12.77 2.99
CA LYS A 61 5.58 -12.77 2.34
C LYS A 61 5.52 -12.13 0.96
N VAL A 62 4.53 -12.51 0.15
CA VAL A 62 4.29 -11.93 -1.18
C VAL A 62 4.00 -10.43 -1.06
N THR A 63 3.12 -10.02 -0.14
CA THR A 63 2.84 -8.59 0.11
C THR A 63 4.10 -7.86 0.56
N GLY A 64 4.90 -8.44 1.47
CA GLY A 64 6.18 -7.85 1.88
C GLY A 64 7.12 -7.62 0.70
N MET A 65 7.24 -8.62 -0.17
CA MET A 65 8.10 -8.57 -1.36
C MET A 65 7.61 -7.53 -2.39
N LEU A 66 6.29 -7.39 -2.54
CA LEU A 66 5.68 -6.35 -3.38
C LEU A 66 5.87 -4.95 -2.79
N LEU A 67 5.90 -4.84 -1.46
CA LEU A 67 6.12 -3.56 -0.77
C LEU A 67 7.58 -3.09 -0.81
N GLU A 68 8.53 -3.96 -1.18
CA GLU A 68 9.91 -3.56 -1.47
C GLU A 68 10.06 -2.85 -2.82
N MET A 69 9.00 -2.85 -3.65
CA MET A 69 8.95 -2.12 -4.92
C MET A 69 8.66 -0.62 -4.72
N ASP A 70 8.76 0.16 -5.80
CA ASP A 70 8.43 1.58 -5.79
C ASP A 70 6.96 1.83 -5.43
N GLN A 71 6.72 2.92 -4.69
CA GLN A 71 5.37 3.31 -4.26
C GLN A 71 4.39 3.44 -5.43
N THR A 72 4.83 4.02 -6.55
CA THR A 72 4.01 4.20 -7.75
C THR A 72 3.57 2.86 -8.32
N GLU A 73 4.44 1.86 -8.26
CA GLU A 73 4.16 0.51 -8.73
C GLU A 73 3.11 -0.16 -7.83
N VAL A 74 3.31 -0.12 -6.51
CA VAL A 74 2.35 -0.68 -5.54
C VAL A 74 0.99 0.01 -5.63
N LEU A 75 0.95 1.33 -5.83
CA LEU A 75 -0.30 2.07 -6.03
C LEU A 75 -1.05 1.55 -7.27
N HIS A 76 -0.31 1.35 -8.37
CA HIS A 76 -0.88 0.82 -9.60
C HIS A 76 -1.40 -0.62 -9.41
N LEU A 77 -0.76 -1.46 -8.60
CA LEU A 77 -1.27 -2.79 -8.26
C LEU A 77 -2.58 -2.73 -7.46
N ILE A 78 -2.76 -1.73 -6.61
CA ILE A 78 -4.03 -1.52 -5.87
C ILE A 78 -5.15 -1.06 -6.82
N GLU A 79 -4.82 -0.26 -7.83
CA GLU A 79 -5.77 0.22 -8.84
C GLU A 79 -6.09 -0.83 -9.92
N SER A 80 -5.16 -1.75 -10.19
CA SER A 80 -5.25 -2.76 -11.26
C SER A 80 -5.19 -4.19 -10.70
N PRO A 81 -6.34 -4.87 -10.51
CA PRO A 81 -6.37 -6.24 -9.98
C PRO A 81 -5.69 -7.27 -10.90
N ASP A 82 -5.70 -7.06 -12.21
CA ASP A 82 -4.97 -7.89 -13.18
C ASP A 82 -3.45 -7.81 -12.96
N ALA A 83 -2.92 -6.58 -12.79
CA ALA A 83 -1.49 -6.37 -12.53
C ALA A 83 -1.07 -6.97 -11.19
N LEU A 84 -1.91 -6.84 -10.15
CA LEU A 84 -1.68 -7.48 -8.86
C LEU A 84 -1.56 -8.99 -9.00
N LYS A 85 -2.47 -9.62 -9.75
CA LYS A 85 -2.48 -11.08 -9.90
C LYS A 85 -1.24 -11.59 -10.63
N GLU A 86 -0.80 -10.89 -11.68
CA GLU A 86 0.44 -11.21 -12.39
C GLU A 86 1.65 -11.10 -11.46
N LYS A 87 1.75 -10.00 -10.70
CA LYS A 87 2.87 -9.80 -9.77
C LYS A 87 2.85 -10.73 -8.57
N VAL A 88 1.68 -11.11 -8.07
CA VAL A 88 1.54 -12.13 -7.02
C VAL A 88 2.05 -13.48 -7.52
N ALA A 89 1.77 -13.85 -8.78
CA ALA A 89 2.27 -15.09 -9.36
C ALA A 89 3.79 -15.09 -9.52
N GLU A 90 4.39 -14.01 -10.01
CA GLU A 90 5.86 -13.86 -10.06
C GLU A 90 6.48 -13.92 -8.66
N ALA A 91 5.96 -13.14 -7.71
CA ALA A 91 6.50 -13.09 -6.36
C ALA A 91 6.38 -14.45 -5.66
N LYS A 92 5.30 -15.21 -5.91
CA LYS A 92 5.14 -16.58 -5.43
C LYS A 92 6.24 -17.50 -5.98
N GLU A 93 6.51 -17.44 -7.27
CA GLU A 93 7.53 -18.28 -7.92
C GLU A 93 8.92 -17.98 -7.34
N VAL A 94 9.26 -16.71 -7.18
CA VAL A 94 10.52 -16.30 -6.54
C VAL A 94 10.57 -16.74 -5.08
N LEU A 95 9.46 -16.67 -4.35
CA LEU A 95 9.38 -17.12 -2.96
C LEU A 95 9.59 -18.64 -2.84
N GLU A 96 9.04 -19.43 -3.77
CA GLU A 96 9.24 -20.88 -3.84
C GLU A 96 10.71 -21.21 -4.16
N GLU A 97 11.32 -20.47 -5.08
CA GLU A 97 12.75 -20.61 -5.40
C GLU A 97 13.63 -20.25 -4.20
N ALA A 98 13.40 -19.10 -3.56
CA ALA A 98 14.15 -18.66 -2.38
C ALA A 98 14.00 -19.64 -1.19
N ASN A 99 12.80 -20.20 -1.00
CA ASN A 99 12.56 -21.26 -0.03
C ASN A 99 13.32 -22.54 -0.37
N ALA A 100 13.33 -22.96 -1.64
CA ALA A 100 14.03 -24.14 -2.09
C ALA A 100 15.56 -24.00 -1.96
N THR A 101 16.11 -22.81 -2.20
CA THR A 101 17.55 -22.54 -2.09
C THR A 101 18.05 -22.52 -0.64
N ASN A 102 17.21 -22.19 0.35
CA ASN A 102 17.63 -22.15 1.77
C ASN A 102 17.84 -23.53 2.42
N LEU A 103 17.51 -24.65 1.75
CA LEU A 103 17.68 -26.00 2.29
C LEU A 103 18.98 -26.70 1.82
N GLY A 104 19.94 -25.95 1.27
CA GLY A 104 21.04 -26.51 0.48
C GLY A 104 22.48 -26.11 0.84
N ASP A 105 22.77 -25.55 2.03
CA ASP A 105 24.16 -25.33 2.49
C ASP A 105 24.42 -26.01 3.85
#